data_AF-A0A1D6PVU8-F1
#
_entry.id   AF-A0A1D6PVU8-F1
#
_cell.length_a   1.000
_cell.length_b   1.000
_cell.length_c   1.000
_cell.angle_alpha   90.00
_cell.angle_beta   90.00
_cell.angle_gamma   90.00
#
_symmetry.space_group_name_H-M   'P 1'
#
loop_
_entity.id
_entity.type
_entity.pdbx_description
1 polymer ?
#
loop_
_entity_poly.entity_id
_entity_poly.type
_entity_poly.pdbx_seq_one_letter_code
_entity_poly.pdbx_strand_id
1 'polypeptide(L)'
;MVLITLVRDYIDRMLHDIPGMKVLVLDPQTVGMVSVVYSQSDLLRKEVFLVETMDNASSSRESMAHLKAVYFLRPSANNVQKLRRQLAMPRFAEYHLFFSSILKVPQIQILADSDEQEVVQQVQEFYADFCAIDPYHFTLNIQNNHMYMLPTVVDPPGMQGFCDRAVDGIASVFLALKRRPVIRYQRTSDVAKRIAQETARLMYEQESGLFDFRRTENSSLLLVIDRRDDPVTPLLNQWTYQAMVHELIGIENNKVDLMGFANIPKDQQEVVLSSVQDDFFRANMFENFGDLGMNLKRMVDDFQHLSKSSLNLQSIGDMAKFVSNYPEYRKTHGNVTKHVNLVSELSRIVEERKLMLVSQTEQELACTSGQAAAFEAVTSLLNNESVSDIDRLRLVMLYALRYEKESPVQLMQLFNKLASHSAKYKSGVCKFH
;
A
#
# COMPACT_ATOMS: atom_id res chain seq x y z
N MET A 1 3.98 16.35 10.82
CA MET A 1 4.99 15.38 10.33
C MET A 1 4.37 14.66 9.16
N VAL A 2 4.69 15.08 7.93
CA VAL A 2 4.10 14.51 6.71
C VAL A 2 5.13 13.56 6.11
N LEU A 3 4.82 12.26 6.08
CA LEU A 3 5.73 11.21 5.65
C LEU A 3 6.17 11.37 4.20
N ILE A 4 5.23 11.75 3.34
CA ILE A 4 5.48 12.01 1.91
C ILE A 4 6.57 13.07 1.73
N THR A 5 6.48 14.19 2.43
CA THR A 5 7.46 15.28 2.34
C THR A 5 8.85 14.81 2.76
N LEU A 6 8.95 13.99 3.81
CA LEU A 6 10.24 13.47 4.27
C LEU A 6 10.91 12.57 3.23
N VAL A 7 10.15 11.66 2.62
CA VAL A 7 10.67 10.79 1.56
C VAL A 7 11.06 11.62 0.34
N ARG A 8 10.25 12.65 -0.02
CA ARG A 8 10.60 13.57 -1.10
C ARG A 8 11.90 14.31 -0.82
N ASP A 9 12.09 14.86 0.39
CA ASP A 9 13.30 15.57 0.78
C ASP A 9 14.57 14.71 0.63
N TYR A 10 14.49 13.40 0.96
CA TYR A 10 15.61 12.47 0.75
C TYR A 10 15.93 12.28 -0.73
N ILE A 11 14.91 12.01 -1.55
CA ILE A 11 15.08 11.83 -3.01
C ILE A 11 15.52 13.14 -3.67
N ASP A 12 15.04 14.28 -3.18
CA ASP A 12 15.42 15.62 -3.65
C ASP A 12 16.93 15.85 -3.46
N ARG A 13 17.46 15.57 -2.26
CA ARG A 13 18.92 15.65 -2.01
C ARG A 13 19.70 14.69 -2.90
N MET A 14 19.23 13.45 -3.01
CA MET A 14 19.85 12.41 -3.84
C MET A 14 20.09 12.88 -5.28
N LEU A 15 19.08 13.53 -5.86
CA LEU A 15 19.09 13.89 -7.27
C LEU A 15 19.65 15.30 -7.53
N HIS A 16 19.58 16.20 -6.54
CA HIS A 16 20.06 17.58 -6.67
C HIS A 16 21.56 17.70 -6.53
N ASP A 17 22.17 16.92 -5.62
CA ASP A 17 23.61 17.01 -5.32
C ASP A 17 24.49 16.48 -6.47
N ILE A 18 23.87 15.79 -7.45
CA ILE A 18 24.55 15.17 -8.59
C ILE A 18 24.15 15.93 -9.85
N PRO A 19 25.04 16.70 -10.50
CA PRO A 19 24.71 17.43 -11.73
C PRO A 19 24.84 16.55 -12.98
N GLY A 20 24.05 16.84 -14.01
CA GLY A 20 24.18 16.26 -15.35
C GLY A 20 23.21 15.10 -15.63
N MET A 21 23.45 14.36 -16.72
CA MET A 21 22.56 13.27 -17.14
C MET A 21 22.65 12.07 -16.21
N LYS A 22 21.51 11.75 -15.57
CA LYS A 22 21.42 10.70 -14.54
C LYS A 22 20.61 9.49 -15.00
N VAL A 23 21.02 8.32 -14.54
CA VAL A 23 20.21 7.09 -14.51
C VAL A 23 19.86 6.78 -13.06
N LEU A 24 18.58 6.58 -12.76
CA LEU A 24 18.14 6.14 -11.45
C LEU A 24 17.97 4.62 -11.46
N VAL A 25 18.77 3.90 -10.67
CA VAL A 25 18.72 2.44 -10.55
C VAL A 25 18.07 2.07 -9.21
N LEU A 26 16.98 1.32 -9.29
CA LEU A 26 16.14 0.97 -8.14
C LEU A 26 15.98 -0.55 -8.01
N ASP A 27 15.80 -1.04 -6.79
CA ASP A 27 15.35 -2.42 -6.56
C ASP A 27 13.81 -2.52 -6.54
N PRO A 28 13.22 -3.73 -6.58
CA PRO A 28 11.77 -3.88 -6.59
C PRO A 28 11.02 -3.19 -5.43
N GLN A 29 11.66 -3.01 -4.26
CA GLN A 29 11.01 -2.38 -3.11
C GLN A 29 11.10 -0.85 -3.17
N THR A 30 12.29 -0.33 -3.50
CA THR A 30 12.56 1.10 -3.66
C THR A 30 11.84 1.72 -4.87
N VAL A 31 11.52 0.93 -5.91
CA VAL A 31 10.60 1.35 -6.99
C VAL A 31 9.26 1.82 -6.40
N GLY A 32 8.67 1.03 -5.50
CA GLY A 32 7.40 1.40 -4.84
C GLY A 32 7.53 2.60 -3.91
N MET A 33 8.68 2.76 -3.25
CA MET A 33 8.95 3.91 -2.37
C MET A 33 9.03 5.21 -3.17
N VAL A 34 9.71 5.19 -4.32
CA VAL A 34 9.87 6.36 -5.20
C VAL A 34 8.60 6.67 -5.99
N SER A 35 7.92 5.65 -6.54
CA SER A 35 6.75 5.82 -7.41
C SER A 35 5.56 6.49 -6.70
N VAL A 36 5.43 6.27 -5.39
CA VAL A 36 4.36 6.87 -4.57
C VAL A 36 4.53 8.38 -4.41
N VAL A 37 5.78 8.87 -4.46
CA VAL A 37 6.10 10.28 -4.16
C VAL A 37 6.55 11.10 -5.36
N TYR A 38 7.01 10.46 -6.44
CA TYR A 38 7.57 11.09 -7.64
C TYR A 38 6.89 10.60 -8.92
N SER A 39 6.51 11.54 -9.80
CA SER A 39 6.11 11.21 -11.17
C SER A 39 7.33 11.11 -12.10
N GLN A 40 7.18 10.44 -13.25
CA GLN A 40 8.23 10.41 -14.28
C GLN A 40 8.58 11.82 -14.77
N SER A 41 7.60 12.71 -14.90
CA SER A 41 7.84 14.11 -15.27
C SER A 41 8.67 14.86 -14.23
N ASP A 42 8.45 14.60 -12.95
CA ASP A 42 9.24 15.20 -11.87
C ASP A 42 10.69 14.70 -11.88
N LEU A 43 10.90 13.40 -12.13
CA LEU A 43 12.23 12.81 -12.27
C LEU A 43 12.98 13.40 -13.49
N LEU A 44 12.29 13.57 -14.62
CA LEU A 44 12.88 14.16 -15.83
C LEU A 44 13.32 15.61 -15.60
N ARG A 45 12.53 16.41 -14.85
CA ARG A 45 12.94 17.78 -14.46
C ARG A 45 14.18 17.81 -13.57
N LYS A 46 14.56 16.68 -12.97
CA LYS A 46 15.78 16.49 -12.18
C LYS A 46 16.91 15.83 -12.97
N GLU A 47 16.81 15.86 -14.30
CA GLU A 47 17.80 15.31 -15.23
C GLU A 47 17.98 13.78 -15.13
N VAL A 48 16.98 13.08 -14.60
CA VAL A 48 16.90 11.62 -14.63
C VAL A 48 16.24 11.22 -15.93
N PHE A 49 17.03 10.76 -16.89
CA PHE A 49 16.54 10.40 -18.24
C PHE A 49 16.14 8.93 -18.35
N LEU A 50 16.67 8.09 -17.47
CA LEU A 50 16.42 6.66 -17.47
C LEU A 50 16.20 6.17 -16.04
N VAL A 51 15.21 5.31 -15.87
CA VAL A 51 14.96 4.57 -14.62
C VAL A 51 15.11 3.08 -14.94
N GLU A 52 16.09 2.42 -14.33
CA GLU A 52 16.33 0.98 -14.48
C GLU A 52 16.03 0.25 -13.16
N THR A 53 15.56 -0.99 -13.26
CA THR A 53 15.56 -1.90 -12.11
C THR A 53 16.94 -2.54 -11.95
N MET A 54 17.31 -2.91 -10.73
CA MET A 54 18.60 -3.55 -10.43
C MET A 54 18.79 -4.84 -11.23
N ASP A 55 17.70 -5.57 -11.52
CA ASP A 55 17.71 -6.76 -12.36
C ASP A 55 18.09 -6.45 -13.81
N ASN A 56 17.47 -5.44 -14.41
CA ASN A 56 17.77 -5.00 -15.78
C ASN A 56 19.17 -4.40 -15.85
N ALA A 57 19.53 -3.60 -14.86
CA ALA A 57 20.83 -2.97 -14.80
C ALA A 57 21.96 -4.02 -14.73
N SER A 58 21.72 -5.15 -14.05
CA SER A 58 22.69 -6.23 -13.89
C SER A 58 22.81 -7.14 -15.12
N SER A 59 21.80 -7.18 -15.98
CA SER A 59 21.76 -8.05 -17.16
C SER A 59 22.23 -7.35 -18.44
N SER A 60 22.01 -6.04 -18.56
CA SER A 60 22.50 -5.27 -19.70
C SER A 60 24.02 -5.10 -19.67
N ARG A 61 24.66 -5.24 -20.83
CA ARG A 61 26.10 -5.00 -21.04
C ARG A 61 26.38 -3.74 -21.84
N GLU A 62 25.34 -2.99 -22.19
CA GLU A 62 25.49 -1.75 -22.92
C GLU A 62 26.19 -0.72 -22.03
N SER A 63 27.32 -0.20 -22.52
CA SER A 63 28.10 0.84 -21.85
C SER A 63 27.43 2.19 -22.09
N MET A 64 27.15 2.90 -21.00
CA MET A 64 26.59 4.24 -20.98
C MET A 64 27.51 5.16 -20.19
N ALA A 65 28.79 5.20 -20.57
CA ALA A 65 29.84 5.97 -19.89
C ALA A 65 29.63 7.50 -19.89
N HIS A 66 28.59 8.03 -20.54
CA HIS A 66 28.23 9.45 -20.47
C HIS A 66 27.21 9.75 -19.35
N LEU A 67 26.68 8.72 -18.68
CA LEU A 67 25.67 8.85 -17.64
C LEU A 67 26.26 8.61 -16.26
N LYS A 68 25.65 9.28 -15.28
CA LYS A 68 25.92 9.09 -13.85
C LYS A 68 24.83 8.23 -13.24
N ALA A 69 25.20 7.16 -12.56
CA ALA A 69 24.23 6.25 -11.97
C ALA A 69 23.96 6.59 -10.51
N VAL A 70 22.70 6.82 -10.20
CA VAL A 70 22.17 7.03 -8.86
C VAL A 70 21.49 5.74 -8.44
N TYR A 71 22.10 5.01 -7.51
CA TYR A 71 21.53 3.79 -6.97
C TYR A 71 20.77 4.11 -5.70
N PHE A 72 19.48 3.79 -5.64
CA PHE A 72 18.73 3.82 -4.39
C PHE A 72 18.19 2.42 -4.10
N LEU A 73 18.80 1.76 -3.10
CA LEU A 73 18.61 0.33 -2.87
C LEU A 73 18.44 0.02 -1.38
N ARG A 74 17.73 -1.05 -1.07
CA ARG A 74 17.79 -1.64 0.27
C ARG A 74 19.14 -2.34 0.49
N PRO A 75 19.71 -2.32 1.71
CA PRO A 75 20.97 -3.01 2.03
C PRO A 75 20.78 -4.54 2.17
N SER A 76 20.08 -5.18 1.23
CA SER A 76 19.87 -6.63 1.22
C SER A 76 21.10 -7.37 0.69
N ALA A 77 21.33 -8.59 1.16
CA ALA A 77 22.44 -9.43 0.67
C ALA A 77 22.40 -9.63 -0.86
N ASN A 78 21.20 -9.75 -1.43
CA ASN A 78 21.01 -9.87 -2.88
C ASN A 78 21.43 -8.60 -3.63
N ASN A 79 21.03 -7.42 -3.15
CA ASN A 79 21.39 -6.15 -3.77
C ASN A 79 22.90 -5.90 -3.69
N VAL A 80 23.53 -6.19 -2.54
CA VAL A 80 24.99 -6.05 -2.36
C VAL A 80 25.75 -6.98 -3.32
N GLN A 81 25.31 -8.23 -3.50
CA GLN A 81 25.93 -9.14 -4.48
C GLN A 81 25.77 -8.67 -5.92
N LYS A 82 24.62 -8.10 -6.29
CA LYS A 82 24.39 -7.54 -7.63
C LYS A 82 25.25 -6.29 -7.86
N LEU A 83 25.35 -5.40 -6.87
CA LEU A 83 26.22 -4.22 -6.91
C LEU A 83 27.68 -4.62 -7.06
N ARG A 84 28.17 -5.58 -6.27
CA ARG A 84 29.52 -6.13 -6.39
C ARG A 84 29.85 -6.56 -7.82
N ARG A 85 28.92 -7.26 -8.50
CA ARG A 85 29.12 -7.69 -9.89
C ARG A 85 29.16 -6.51 -10.86
N GLN A 86 28.39 -5.46 -10.60
CA GLN A 86 28.39 -4.25 -11.43
C GLN A 86 29.63 -3.38 -11.22
N LEU A 87 30.14 -3.26 -9.99
CA LEU A 87 31.37 -2.52 -9.71
C LEU A 87 32.60 -3.18 -10.34
N ALA A 88 32.61 -4.52 -10.41
CA ALA A 88 33.65 -5.26 -11.11
C ALA A 88 33.65 -5.02 -12.64
N MET A 89 32.51 -4.64 -13.22
CA MET A 89 32.35 -4.36 -14.66
C MET A 89 31.42 -3.15 -14.86
N PRO A 90 31.90 -1.92 -14.59
CA PRO A 90 31.05 -0.75 -14.57
C PRO A 90 30.56 -0.38 -15.97
N ARG A 91 29.29 0.05 -16.02
CA ARG A 91 28.58 0.48 -17.23
C ARG A 91 28.48 2.00 -17.36
N PHE A 92 28.55 2.69 -16.23
CA PHE A 92 28.35 4.14 -16.11
C PHE A 92 29.67 4.84 -15.73
N ALA A 93 29.74 6.15 -15.91
CA ALA A 93 30.96 6.91 -15.56
C ALA A 93 31.14 7.05 -14.04
N GLU A 94 30.06 7.28 -13.32
CA GLU A 94 30.08 7.53 -11.87
C GLU A 94 28.97 6.74 -11.19
N TYR A 95 29.27 6.25 -9.99
CA TYR A 95 28.32 5.50 -9.16
C TYR A 95 28.09 6.25 -7.86
N HIS A 96 26.85 6.63 -7.62
CA HIS A 96 26.39 7.29 -6.39
C HIS A 96 25.46 6.34 -5.66
N LEU A 97 25.92 5.78 -4.54
CA LEU A 97 25.24 4.69 -3.84
C LEU A 97 24.46 5.23 -2.64
N PHE A 98 23.14 5.07 -2.67
CA PHE A 98 22.24 5.45 -1.58
C PHE A 98 21.50 4.21 -1.06
N PHE A 99 21.54 4.00 0.24
CA PHE A 99 20.86 2.88 0.90
C PHE A 99 19.64 3.34 1.69
N SER A 100 18.53 2.61 1.61
CA SER A 100 17.25 2.96 2.24
C SER A 100 17.24 2.79 3.78
N SER A 101 18.19 2.03 4.31
CA SER A 101 18.33 1.67 5.73
C SER A 101 19.83 1.59 6.09
N ILE A 102 20.13 1.27 7.34
CA ILE A 102 21.49 1.19 7.90
C ILE A 102 22.32 0.14 7.16
N LEU A 103 23.50 0.54 6.70
CA LEU A 103 24.44 -0.30 5.96
C LEU A 103 25.49 -0.88 6.93
N LYS A 104 25.64 -2.20 6.95
CA LYS A 104 26.58 -2.85 7.87
C LYS A 104 28.01 -2.74 7.34
N VAL A 105 28.99 -2.56 8.25
CA VAL A 105 30.42 -2.46 7.91
C VAL A 105 30.91 -3.58 6.97
N PRO A 106 30.55 -4.86 7.15
CA PRO A 106 30.97 -5.92 6.22
C PRO A 106 30.43 -5.73 4.80
N GLN A 107 29.24 -5.12 4.64
CA GLN A 107 28.69 -4.82 3.31
C GLN A 107 29.47 -3.69 2.65
N ILE A 108 29.89 -2.68 3.41
CA ILE A 108 30.76 -1.60 2.92
C ILE A 108 32.09 -2.16 2.42
N GLN A 109 32.71 -3.04 3.21
CA GLN A 109 33.98 -3.69 2.83
C GLN A 109 33.84 -4.48 1.52
N ILE A 110 32.77 -5.29 1.38
CA ILE A 110 32.51 -6.03 0.13
C ILE A 110 32.39 -5.10 -1.08
N LEU A 111 31.72 -3.95 -0.93
CA LEU A 111 31.57 -2.98 -2.02
C LEU A 111 32.90 -2.29 -2.35
N ALA A 112 33.65 -1.88 -1.32
CA ALA A 112 34.97 -1.26 -1.48
C ALA A 112 35.97 -2.20 -2.18
N ASP A 113 36.04 -3.47 -1.76
CA ASP A 113 36.90 -4.48 -2.38
C ASP A 113 36.52 -4.78 -3.84
N SER A 114 35.29 -4.47 -4.24
CA SER A 114 34.77 -4.73 -5.60
C SER A 114 34.94 -3.54 -6.55
N ASP A 115 35.24 -2.35 -6.04
CA ASP A 115 35.39 -1.12 -6.85
C ASP A 115 36.83 -0.94 -7.33
N GLU A 116 37.33 -1.90 -8.12
CA GLU A 116 38.69 -1.87 -8.66
C GLU A 116 38.94 -0.69 -9.63
N GLN A 117 37.87 -0.09 -10.17
CA GLN A 117 37.94 1.02 -11.13
C GLN A 117 37.67 2.40 -10.49
N GLU A 118 37.51 2.45 -9.16
CA GLU A 118 37.32 3.68 -8.38
C GLU A 118 36.16 4.55 -8.91
N VAL A 119 35.07 3.90 -9.36
CA VAL A 119 33.93 4.61 -9.96
C VAL A 119 32.94 5.13 -8.93
N VAL A 120 32.97 4.60 -7.70
CA VAL A 120 32.07 5.02 -6.62
C VAL A 120 32.49 6.38 -6.08
N GLN A 121 31.60 7.37 -6.24
CA GLN A 121 31.85 8.75 -5.80
C GLN A 121 31.36 9.01 -4.37
N GLN A 122 30.30 8.32 -3.95
CA GLN A 122 29.73 8.48 -2.62
C GLN A 122 28.90 7.27 -2.21
N VAL A 123 28.85 7.04 -0.89
CA VAL A 123 28.00 6.08 -0.22
C VAL A 123 27.26 6.79 0.91
N GLN A 124 25.94 6.85 0.84
CA GLN A 124 25.11 7.52 1.85
C GLN A 124 23.91 6.66 2.27
N GLU A 125 23.43 6.88 3.49
CA GLU A 125 22.24 6.23 4.04
C GLU A 125 21.08 7.23 4.08
N PHE A 126 20.03 6.98 3.32
CA PHE A 126 18.79 7.74 3.35
C PHE A 126 17.66 6.87 3.88
N TYR A 127 17.23 7.15 5.10
CA TYR A 127 16.31 6.32 5.89
C TYR A 127 14.84 6.38 5.40
N ALA A 128 14.61 6.06 4.13
CA ALA A 128 13.31 6.00 3.47
C ALA A 128 12.90 4.54 3.15
N ASP A 129 13.04 3.62 4.10
CA ASP A 129 12.74 2.18 3.93
C ASP A 129 11.25 1.81 4.07
N PHE A 130 10.35 2.71 3.65
CA PHE A 130 8.90 2.56 3.76
C PHE A 130 8.19 3.30 2.62
N CYS A 131 7.00 2.85 2.23
CA CYS A 131 6.17 3.52 1.23
C CYS A 131 5.19 4.46 1.94
N ALA A 132 5.39 5.77 1.77
CA ALA A 132 4.55 6.82 2.34
C ALA A 132 3.29 7.04 1.49
N ILE A 133 2.29 6.16 1.63
CA ILE A 133 1.05 6.17 0.83
C ILE A 133 0.29 7.49 1.01
N ASP A 134 0.17 7.94 2.26
CA ASP A 134 -0.54 9.17 2.66
C ASP A 134 0.31 9.98 3.66
N PRO A 135 -0.07 11.24 3.95
CA PRO A 135 0.67 12.09 4.89
C PRO A 135 0.98 11.44 6.25
N TYR A 136 0.09 10.58 6.74
CA TYR A 136 0.17 9.95 8.06
C TYR A 136 0.04 8.42 8.02
N HIS A 137 0.10 7.80 6.84
CA HIS A 137 -0.01 6.35 6.68
C HIS A 137 1.09 5.84 5.75
N PHE A 138 1.75 4.76 6.18
CA PHE A 138 2.79 4.09 5.43
C PHE A 138 2.62 2.58 5.48
N THR A 139 3.24 1.91 4.51
CA THR A 139 3.36 0.46 4.46
C THR A 139 4.82 0.06 4.27
N LEU A 140 5.20 -1.10 4.80
CA LEU A 140 6.50 -1.71 4.57
C LEU A 140 6.50 -2.63 3.34
N ASN A 141 5.34 -2.80 2.68
CA ASN A 141 5.11 -3.68 1.53
C ASN A 141 5.65 -5.10 1.75
N ILE A 142 5.40 -5.64 2.94
CA ILE A 142 5.75 -7.02 3.28
C ILE A 142 4.66 -7.96 2.76
N GLN A 143 4.99 -8.69 1.71
CA GLN A 143 4.10 -9.69 1.11
C GLN A 143 3.87 -10.87 2.06
N ASN A 144 2.66 -11.44 2.01
CA ASN A 144 2.26 -12.62 2.80
C ASN A 144 2.52 -12.51 4.31
N ASN A 145 2.46 -11.30 4.87
CA ASN A 145 2.71 -11.07 6.30
C ASN A 145 1.74 -11.84 7.22
N HIS A 146 0.54 -12.17 6.73
CA HIS A 146 -0.47 -12.94 7.45
C HIS A 146 0.02 -14.32 7.90
N MET A 147 0.97 -14.92 7.17
CA MET A 147 1.55 -16.21 7.52
C MET A 147 2.29 -16.16 8.87
N TYR A 148 2.93 -15.02 9.18
CA TYR A 148 3.68 -14.81 10.42
C TYR A 148 2.79 -14.43 11.60
N MET A 149 1.50 -14.15 11.36
CA MET A 149 0.52 -13.87 12.39
C MET A 149 -0.26 -15.13 12.80
N LEU A 150 -0.12 -16.25 12.09
CA LEU A 150 -0.83 -17.48 12.41
C LEU A 150 -0.38 -18.04 13.78
N PRO A 151 -1.30 -18.57 14.61
CA PRO A 151 -0.93 -19.28 15.82
C PRO A 151 -0.23 -20.58 15.44
N THR A 152 1.09 -20.62 15.57
CA THR A 152 1.90 -21.81 15.30
C THR A 152 2.64 -22.24 16.57
N VAL A 153 2.79 -23.55 16.77
CA VAL A 153 3.59 -24.10 17.89
C VAL A 153 5.09 -23.84 17.66
N VAL A 154 5.50 -23.73 16.40
CA VAL A 154 6.88 -23.49 15.98
C VAL A 154 6.92 -22.27 15.07
N ASP A 155 7.98 -21.47 15.19
CA ASP A 155 8.22 -20.33 14.31
C ASP A 155 8.22 -20.77 12.84
N PRO A 156 7.41 -20.13 11.98
CA PRO A 156 7.43 -20.44 10.56
C PRO A 156 8.79 -20.08 9.95
N PRO A 157 9.24 -20.81 8.91
CA PRO A 157 10.44 -20.46 8.17
C PRO A 157 10.40 -18.99 7.70
N GLY A 158 11.49 -18.25 7.95
CA GLY A 158 11.58 -16.84 7.57
C GLY A 158 10.99 -15.85 8.58
N MET A 159 10.50 -16.29 9.74
CA MET A 159 10.00 -15.41 10.80
C MET A 159 11.02 -14.35 11.24
N GLN A 160 12.29 -14.74 11.35
CA GLN A 160 13.37 -13.79 11.68
C GLN A 160 13.51 -12.73 10.59
N GLY A 161 13.52 -13.12 9.30
CA GLY A 161 13.63 -12.16 8.19
C GLY A 161 12.42 -11.21 8.11
N PHE A 162 11.23 -11.69 8.46
CA PHE A 162 10.05 -10.85 8.63
C PHE A 162 10.24 -9.81 9.74
N CYS A 163 10.71 -10.24 10.91
CA CYS A 163 10.98 -9.35 12.04
C CYS A 163 12.07 -8.32 11.71
N ASP A 164 13.18 -8.76 11.10
CA ASP A 164 14.27 -7.89 10.67
C ASP A 164 13.77 -6.82 9.70
N ARG A 165 12.96 -7.21 8.71
CA ARG A 165 12.35 -6.27 7.76
C ARG A 165 11.44 -5.24 8.45
N ALA A 166 10.66 -5.67 9.44
CA ALA A 166 9.78 -4.80 10.20
C ALA A 166 10.58 -3.80 11.05
N VAL A 167 11.63 -4.29 11.74
CA VAL A 167 12.53 -3.49 12.57
C VAL A 167 13.26 -2.44 11.72
N ASP A 168 13.83 -2.82 10.58
CA ASP A 168 14.49 -1.90 9.65
C ASP A 168 13.53 -0.79 9.19
N GLY A 169 12.32 -1.16 8.79
CA GLY A 169 11.30 -0.22 8.34
C GLY A 169 10.88 0.77 9.43
N ILE A 170 10.63 0.26 10.65
CA ILE A 170 10.29 1.09 11.81
C ILE A 170 11.44 2.02 12.15
N ALA A 171 12.68 1.52 12.20
CA ALA A 171 13.87 2.31 12.44
C ALA A 171 14.00 3.45 11.43
N SER A 172 13.85 3.15 10.14
CA SER A 172 13.90 4.16 9.08
C SER A 172 12.83 5.24 9.24
N VAL A 173 11.59 4.89 9.59
CA VAL A 173 10.54 5.88 9.88
C VAL A 173 10.96 6.84 11.00
N PHE A 174 11.50 6.33 12.10
CA PHE A 174 11.88 7.16 13.24
C PHE A 174 13.15 8.00 12.99
N LEU A 175 14.09 7.48 12.21
CA LEU A 175 15.24 8.25 11.72
C LEU A 175 14.80 9.39 10.78
N ALA A 176 13.90 9.11 9.83
CA ALA A 176 13.33 10.12 8.94
C ALA A 176 12.57 11.21 9.71
N LEU A 177 11.81 10.82 10.73
CA LEU A 177 11.08 11.75 11.61
C LEU A 177 11.99 12.49 12.60
N LYS A 178 13.25 12.07 12.74
CA LYS A 178 14.21 12.54 13.76
C LYS A 178 13.61 12.44 15.17
N ARG A 179 13.02 11.29 15.49
CA ARG A 179 12.39 11.01 16.78
C ARG A 179 12.89 9.68 17.35
N ARG A 180 13.01 9.63 18.67
CA ARG A 180 13.29 8.40 19.42
C ARG A 180 12.07 8.08 20.30
N PRO A 181 11.28 7.05 19.97
CA PRO A 181 10.02 6.80 20.64
C PRO A 181 10.18 5.92 21.90
N VAL A 182 9.29 6.10 22.87
CA VAL A 182 8.99 5.06 23.85
C VAL A 182 8.29 3.91 23.12
N ILE A 183 8.71 2.67 23.35
CA ILE A 183 8.15 1.51 22.63
C ILE A 183 7.24 0.73 23.57
N ARG A 184 6.01 0.48 23.13
CA ARG A 184 5.03 -0.40 23.79
C ARG A 184 4.51 -1.41 22.79
N TYR A 185 4.09 -2.56 23.31
CA TYR A 185 3.56 -3.65 22.49
C TYR A 185 2.39 -4.34 23.17
N GLN A 186 1.55 -4.98 22.36
CA GLN A 186 0.46 -5.81 22.83
C GLN A 186 1.00 -7.06 23.53
N ARG A 187 0.67 -7.22 24.82
CA ARG A 187 1.21 -8.31 25.68
C ARG A 187 0.85 -9.70 25.18
N THR A 188 -0.29 -9.86 24.52
CA THR A 188 -0.82 -11.15 24.05
C THR A 188 -0.20 -11.61 22.73
N SER A 189 0.67 -10.80 22.09
CA SER A 189 1.34 -11.17 20.84
C SER A 189 2.85 -11.29 21.02
N ASP A 190 3.35 -12.50 20.86
CA ASP A 190 4.80 -12.79 20.87
C ASP A 190 5.51 -12.11 19.69
N VAL A 191 4.84 -12.00 18.54
CA VAL A 191 5.35 -11.30 17.35
C VAL A 191 5.52 -9.82 17.62
N ALA A 192 4.49 -9.17 18.18
CA ALA A 192 4.55 -7.75 18.54
C ALA A 192 5.64 -7.49 19.59
N LYS A 193 5.75 -8.37 20.59
CA LYS A 193 6.81 -8.33 21.61
C LYS A 193 8.19 -8.43 20.97
N ARG A 194 8.42 -9.40 20.09
CA ARG A 194 9.73 -9.59 19.43
C ARG A 194 10.11 -8.38 18.59
N ILE A 195 9.21 -7.88 17.74
CA ILE A 195 9.46 -6.67 16.92
C ILE A 195 9.78 -5.49 17.83
N ALA A 196 9.02 -5.28 18.89
CA ALA A 196 9.24 -4.17 19.82
C ALA A 196 10.59 -4.27 20.57
N GLN A 197 10.95 -5.47 21.03
CA GLN A 197 12.22 -5.71 21.73
C GLN A 197 13.42 -5.54 20.78
N GLU A 198 13.36 -6.08 19.57
CA GLU A 198 14.43 -5.91 18.59
C GLU A 198 14.54 -4.46 18.10
N THR A 199 13.42 -3.76 17.93
CA THR A 199 13.42 -2.31 17.63
C THR A 199 14.06 -1.52 18.78
N ALA A 200 13.74 -1.86 20.04
CA ALA A 200 14.36 -1.23 21.19
C ALA A 200 15.88 -1.52 21.23
N ARG A 201 16.30 -2.76 21.01
CA ARG A 201 17.71 -3.15 20.95
C ARG A 201 18.46 -2.36 19.88
N LEU A 202 17.91 -2.25 18.68
CA LEU A 202 18.51 -1.48 17.59
C LEU A 202 18.65 0.00 17.97
N MET A 203 17.56 0.65 18.39
CA MET A 203 17.53 2.11 18.64
C MET A 203 18.27 2.53 19.92
N TYR A 204 18.32 1.67 20.95
CA TYR A 204 18.82 2.04 22.26
C TYR A 204 20.18 1.46 22.61
N GLU A 205 20.54 0.31 22.03
CA GLU A 205 21.78 -0.39 22.39
C GLU A 205 22.79 -0.38 21.23
N GLN A 206 22.34 -0.73 20.01
CA GLN A 206 23.24 -0.89 18.86
C GLN A 206 23.57 0.43 18.18
N GLU A 207 22.55 1.21 17.83
CA GLU A 207 22.66 2.41 16.97
C GLU A 207 22.27 3.68 17.73
N SER A 208 22.51 3.69 19.05
CA SER A 208 22.04 4.76 19.94
C SER A 208 22.47 6.18 19.52
N GLY A 209 23.63 6.31 18.86
CA GLY A 209 24.13 7.57 18.32
C GLY A 209 23.32 8.11 17.14
N LEU A 210 22.79 7.25 16.26
CA LEU A 210 21.92 7.66 15.16
C LEU A 210 20.57 8.21 15.66
N PHE A 211 20.15 7.80 16.86
CA PHE A 211 18.91 8.23 17.49
C PHE A 211 19.12 9.31 18.57
N ASP A 212 20.30 9.91 18.67
CA ASP A 212 20.58 11.00 19.61
C ASP A 212 20.07 12.35 19.10
N PHE A 213 18.74 12.50 19.09
CA PHE A 213 18.07 13.72 18.68
C PHE A 213 17.85 14.66 19.87
N ARG A 214 17.73 15.96 19.57
CA ARG A 214 17.36 16.97 20.58
C ARG A 214 16.08 16.53 21.31
N ARG A 215 16.17 16.43 22.64
CA ARG A 215 15.03 16.08 23.49
C ARG A 215 13.90 17.09 23.26
N THR A 216 12.71 16.56 23.03
CA THR A 216 11.49 17.33 22.86
C THR A 216 10.60 17.12 24.06
N GLU A 217 9.80 18.12 24.44
CA GLU A 217 8.97 18.08 25.66
C GLU A 217 7.93 16.94 25.62
N ASN A 218 7.46 16.59 24.42
CA ASN A 218 6.57 15.46 24.20
C ASN A 218 7.33 14.26 23.65
N SER A 219 7.40 13.18 24.44
CA SER A 219 7.97 11.91 23.99
C SER A 219 7.05 11.24 22.96
N SER A 220 7.60 10.84 21.81
CA SER A 220 6.88 10.02 20.83
C SER A 220 6.63 8.61 21.38
N LEU A 221 5.53 7.97 20.99
CA LEU A 221 5.19 6.59 21.35
C LEU A 221 5.10 5.75 20.07
N LEU A 222 5.78 4.60 20.07
CA LEU A 222 5.55 3.52 19.13
C LEU A 222 4.72 2.45 19.83
N LEU A 223 3.53 2.15 19.30
CA LEU A 223 2.68 1.07 19.77
C LEU A 223 2.65 -0.04 18.70
N VAL A 224 3.15 -1.22 19.05
CA VAL A 224 3.13 -2.41 18.19
C VAL A 224 1.95 -3.30 18.56
N ILE A 225 1.01 -3.46 17.63
CA ILE A 225 -0.20 -4.26 17.79
C ILE A 225 -0.26 -5.38 16.76
N ASP A 226 -0.95 -6.46 17.13
CA ASP A 226 -1.19 -7.62 16.28
C ASP A 226 -2.61 -7.56 15.73
N ARG A 227 -2.76 -7.83 14.43
CA ARG A 227 -4.07 -7.77 13.76
C ARG A 227 -5.07 -8.77 14.35
N ARG A 228 -4.62 -9.84 14.98
CA ARG A 228 -5.49 -10.85 15.61
C ARG A 228 -6.35 -10.33 16.74
N ASP A 229 -5.99 -9.19 17.36
CA ASP A 229 -6.81 -8.57 18.41
C ASP A 229 -8.13 -8.01 17.84
N ASP A 230 -8.11 -7.58 16.58
CA ASP A 230 -9.26 -7.05 15.86
C ASP A 230 -9.36 -7.66 14.45
N PRO A 231 -9.93 -8.86 14.34
CA PRO A 231 -10.21 -9.50 13.07
C PRO A 231 -11.48 -8.97 12.39
N VAL A 232 -12.28 -8.13 13.07
CA VAL A 232 -13.57 -7.64 12.56
C VAL A 232 -13.37 -6.50 11.56
N THR A 233 -12.59 -5.48 11.92
CA THR A 233 -12.33 -4.32 11.06
C THR A 233 -11.96 -4.65 9.60
N PRO A 234 -11.01 -5.58 9.31
CA PRO A 234 -10.65 -5.90 7.92
C PRO A 234 -11.71 -6.70 7.15
N LEU A 235 -12.78 -7.18 7.81
CA LEU A 235 -13.87 -7.94 7.17
C LEU A 235 -15.06 -7.06 6.77
N LEU A 236 -15.21 -5.88 7.38
CA LEU A 236 -16.35 -5.00 7.14
C LEU A 236 -16.21 -4.25 5.81
N ASN A 237 -17.30 -4.17 5.05
CA ASN A 237 -17.38 -3.29 3.89
C ASN A 237 -17.15 -1.82 4.28
N GLN A 238 -16.34 -1.13 3.47
CA GLN A 238 -15.92 0.25 3.67
C GLN A 238 -16.67 1.20 2.75
N TRP A 239 -17.09 2.34 3.30
CA TRP A 239 -17.89 3.35 2.58
C TRP A 239 -17.21 4.70 2.43
N THR A 240 -15.97 4.84 2.88
CA THR A 240 -15.15 6.04 2.59
C THR A 240 -14.40 5.85 1.28
N TYR A 241 -14.24 6.91 0.48
CA TYR A 241 -13.77 6.78 -0.91
C TYR A 241 -12.50 5.94 -1.09
N GLN A 242 -11.40 6.25 -0.40
CA GLN A 242 -10.13 5.53 -0.55
C GLN A 242 -10.26 4.05 -0.13
N ALA A 243 -10.89 3.80 1.01
CA ALA A 243 -11.05 2.45 1.54
C ALA A 243 -11.94 1.59 0.64
N MET A 244 -13.03 2.17 0.12
CA MET A 244 -13.95 1.50 -0.79
C MET A 244 -13.27 1.14 -2.13
N VAL A 245 -12.44 2.03 -2.68
CA VAL A 245 -11.63 1.72 -3.86
C VAL A 245 -10.65 0.57 -3.57
N HIS A 246 -9.94 0.63 -2.44
CA HIS A 246 -9.00 -0.43 -2.06
C HIS A 246 -9.68 -1.78 -1.85
N GLU A 247 -10.89 -1.79 -1.30
CA GLU A 247 -11.63 -3.02 -1.04
C GLU A 247 -12.23 -3.64 -2.31
N LEU A 248 -12.85 -2.84 -3.17
CA LEU A 248 -13.62 -3.36 -4.30
C LEU A 248 -12.80 -3.52 -5.58
N ILE A 249 -11.75 -2.70 -5.75
CA ILE A 249 -10.92 -2.68 -6.95
C ILE A 249 -9.46 -3.03 -6.62
N GLY A 250 -8.95 -2.51 -5.51
CA GLY A 250 -7.56 -2.66 -5.11
C GLY A 250 -6.75 -1.39 -5.39
N ILE A 251 -5.88 -1.05 -4.44
CA ILE A 251 -4.87 0.01 -4.61
C ILE A 251 -3.51 -0.61 -4.32
N GLU A 252 -2.60 -0.54 -5.29
CA GLU A 252 -1.22 -0.98 -5.14
C GLU A 252 -0.28 0.19 -5.42
N ASN A 253 0.44 0.67 -4.40
CA ASN A 253 1.36 1.81 -4.51
C ASN A 253 0.74 3.04 -5.22
N ASN A 254 -0.46 3.44 -4.77
CA ASN A 254 -1.26 4.53 -5.36
C ASN A 254 -1.77 4.29 -6.78
N LYS A 255 -1.66 3.07 -7.31
CA LYS A 255 -2.21 2.68 -8.61
C LYS A 255 -3.44 1.81 -8.46
N VAL A 256 -4.38 1.99 -9.38
CA VAL A 256 -5.60 1.21 -9.52
C VAL A 256 -5.62 0.63 -10.91
N ASP A 257 -5.69 -0.70 -11.00
CA ASP A 257 -5.87 -1.41 -12.26
C ASP A 257 -7.35 -1.55 -12.58
N LEU A 258 -7.71 -1.08 -13.76
CA LEU A 258 -9.05 -1.00 -14.30
C LEU A 258 -9.22 -1.88 -15.56
N MET A 259 -8.22 -2.69 -15.93
CA MET A 259 -8.26 -3.55 -17.13
C MET A 259 -9.46 -4.52 -17.16
N GLY A 260 -9.97 -4.92 -16.00
CA GLY A 260 -11.08 -5.88 -15.88
C GLY A 260 -12.48 -5.30 -16.09
N PHE A 261 -12.64 -3.98 -16.20
CA PHE A 261 -13.96 -3.35 -16.27
C PHE A 261 -14.36 -2.99 -17.71
N ALA A 262 -15.65 -3.11 -18.00
CA ALA A 262 -16.20 -2.81 -19.30
C ALA A 262 -16.13 -1.32 -19.61
N ASN A 263 -15.97 -0.97 -20.90
CA ASN A 263 -15.98 0.41 -21.40
C ASN A 263 -14.86 1.33 -20.89
N ILE A 264 -13.80 0.80 -20.30
CA ILE A 264 -12.64 1.61 -19.90
C ILE A 264 -11.68 1.80 -21.08
N PRO A 265 -11.34 3.05 -21.43
CA PRO A 265 -10.36 3.35 -22.47
C PRO A 265 -9.00 2.72 -22.18
N LYS A 266 -8.28 2.25 -23.23
CA LYS A 266 -6.95 1.63 -23.07
C LYS A 266 -5.94 2.53 -22.34
N ASP A 267 -6.07 3.84 -22.51
CA ASP A 267 -5.25 4.88 -21.87
C ASP A 267 -5.61 5.14 -20.40
N GLN A 268 -6.67 4.52 -19.87
CA GLN A 268 -7.14 4.66 -18.48
C GLN A 268 -7.25 3.32 -17.75
N GLN A 269 -6.59 2.29 -18.28
CA GLN A 269 -6.53 0.98 -17.66
C GLN A 269 -5.70 0.97 -16.37
N GLU A 270 -4.76 1.91 -16.22
CA GLU A 270 -4.05 2.13 -14.97
C GLU A 270 -4.23 3.58 -14.55
N VAL A 271 -4.66 3.77 -13.30
CA VAL A 271 -4.99 5.09 -12.77
C VAL A 271 -4.22 5.36 -11.49
N VAL A 272 -3.65 6.56 -11.36
CA VAL A 272 -2.98 6.99 -10.13
C VAL A 272 -3.93 7.78 -9.22
N LEU A 273 -4.05 7.33 -7.98
CA LEU A 273 -4.76 7.99 -6.88
C LEU A 273 -3.73 8.47 -5.85
N SER A 274 -3.36 9.75 -5.93
CA SER A 274 -2.39 10.38 -5.03
C SER A 274 -2.96 11.65 -4.43
N SER A 275 -3.01 11.74 -3.10
CA SER A 275 -3.47 12.93 -2.38
C SER A 275 -2.57 14.16 -2.59
N VAL A 276 -1.37 13.98 -3.16
CA VAL A 276 -0.41 15.05 -3.45
C VAL A 276 -0.69 15.70 -4.79
N GLN A 277 -1.02 14.89 -5.80
CA GLN A 277 -1.18 15.34 -7.19
C GLN A 277 -2.64 15.61 -7.57
N ASP A 278 -3.57 15.19 -6.72
CA ASP A 278 -5.00 15.22 -6.99
C ASP A 278 -5.77 15.90 -5.86
N ASP A 279 -6.19 17.13 -6.11
CA ASP A 279 -6.92 17.95 -5.14
C ASP A 279 -8.32 17.38 -4.83
N PHE A 280 -8.98 16.77 -5.82
CA PHE A 280 -10.30 16.18 -5.59
C PHE A 280 -10.18 14.92 -4.74
N PHE A 281 -9.23 14.04 -5.06
CA PHE A 281 -8.98 12.87 -4.24
C PHE A 281 -8.60 13.27 -2.81
N ARG A 282 -7.70 14.25 -2.63
CA ARG A 282 -7.32 14.73 -1.29
C ARG A 282 -8.51 15.23 -0.47
N ALA A 283 -9.42 15.96 -1.10
CA ALA A 283 -10.59 16.50 -0.43
C ALA A 283 -11.65 15.43 -0.11
N ASN A 284 -11.71 14.35 -0.91
CA ASN A 284 -12.78 13.35 -0.84
C ASN A 284 -12.34 11.97 -0.34
N MET A 285 -11.05 11.72 -0.09
CA MET A 285 -10.52 10.38 0.21
C MET A 285 -11.17 9.72 1.44
N PHE A 286 -11.62 10.54 2.41
CA PHE A 286 -12.29 10.08 3.64
C PHE A 286 -13.78 10.38 3.67
N GLU A 287 -14.33 10.99 2.62
CA GLU A 287 -15.77 11.27 2.53
C GLU A 287 -16.54 9.97 2.29
N ASN A 288 -17.75 9.90 2.83
CA ASN A 288 -18.62 8.76 2.63
C ASN A 288 -19.16 8.73 1.19
N PHE A 289 -19.59 7.55 0.74
CA PHE A 289 -20.03 7.33 -0.64
C PHE A 289 -21.19 8.24 -1.09
N GLY A 290 -22.08 8.65 -0.18
CA GLY A 290 -23.17 9.57 -0.47
C GLY A 290 -22.66 10.99 -0.77
N ASP A 291 -21.85 11.54 0.14
CA ASP A 291 -21.25 12.88 -0.02
C ASP A 291 -20.28 12.93 -1.21
N LEU A 292 -19.55 11.84 -1.46
CA LEU A 292 -18.70 11.68 -2.65
C LEU A 292 -19.51 11.86 -3.94
N GLY A 293 -20.70 11.24 -4.04
CA GLY A 293 -21.58 11.39 -5.20
C GLY A 293 -22.02 12.83 -5.42
N MET A 294 -22.33 13.56 -4.35
CA MET A 294 -22.68 14.99 -4.40
C MET A 294 -21.50 15.87 -4.81
N ASN A 295 -20.31 15.58 -4.28
CA ASN A 295 -19.07 16.31 -4.61
C ASN A 295 -18.65 16.05 -6.06
N LEU A 296 -18.81 14.82 -6.56
CA LEU A 296 -18.58 14.47 -7.96
C LEU A 296 -19.53 15.21 -8.89
N LYS A 297 -20.82 15.28 -8.53
CA LYS A 297 -21.79 16.05 -9.31
C LYS A 297 -21.38 17.52 -9.40
N ARG A 298 -21.00 18.15 -8.28
CA ARG A 298 -20.49 19.53 -8.27
C ARG A 298 -19.27 19.70 -9.19
N MET A 299 -18.32 18.77 -9.15
CA MET A 299 -17.17 18.78 -10.05
C MET A 299 -17.58 18.73 -11.53
N VAL A 300 -18.58 17.91 -11.88
CA VAL A 300 -19.08 17.81 -13.25
C VAL A 300 -19.87 19.06 -13.65
N ASP A 301 -20.68 19.62 -12.76
CA ASP A 301 -21.46 20.84 -13.00
C ASP A 301 -20.55 22.06 -13.21
N ASP A 302 -19.55 22.26 -12.36
CA ASP A 302 -18.52 23.31 -12.52
C ASP A 302 -17.81 23.17 -13.87
N PHE A 303 -17.56 21.93 -14.28
CA PHE A 303 -16.95 21.62 -15.55
C PHE A 303 -17.86 21.88 -16.76
N GLN A 304 -19.16 21.60 -16.65
CA GLN A 304 -20.15 21.93 -17.67
C GLN A 304 -20.24 23.45 -17.90
N HIS A 305 -20.22 24.22 -16.81
CA HIS A 305 -20.20 25.67 -16.87
C HIS A 305 -18.97 26.21 -17.61
N LEU A 306 -17.79 25.69 -17.32
CA LEU A 306 -16.54 26.07 -18.02
C LEU A 306 -16.56 25.69 -19.51
N SER A 307 -17.20 24.57 -19.86
CA SER A 307 -17.28 24.07 -21.23
C SER A 307 -18.42 24.65 -22.07
N LYS A 308 -19.28 25.52 -21.49
CA LYS A 308 -20.49 26.06 -22.15
C LYS A 308 -21.42 24.96 -22.68
N SER A 309 -21.45 23.80 -22.03
CA SER A 309 -22.40 22.73 -22.31
C SER A 309 -23.57 22.82 -21.34
N SER A 310 -24.80 22.58 -21.80
CA SER A 310 -26.02 22.68 -20.98
C SER A 310 -26.81 21.38 -21.05
N LEU A 311 -26.26 20.32 -20.46
CA LEU A 311 -26.89 19.01 -20.35
C LEU A 311 -27.29 18.76 -18.90
N ASN A 312 -28.56 18.43 -18.66
CA ASN A 312 -29.04 18.11 -17.31
C ASN A 312 -28.59 16.68 -16.93
N LEU A 313 -27.52 16.57 -16.13
CA LEU A 313 -27.00 15.29 -15.63
C LEU A 313 -27.51 15.05 -14.20
N GLN A 314 -28.26 13.97 -13.99
CA GLN A 314 -28.82 13.65 -12.67
C GLN A 314 -28.23 12.39 -12.04
N SER A 315 -27.77 11.42 -12.84
CA SER A 315 -27.19 10.18 -12.34
C SER A 315 -25.69 10.06 -12.62
N ILE A 316 -25.00 9.21 -11.86
CA ILE A 316 -23.60 8.85 -12.10
C ILE A 316 -23.42 8.22 -13.49
N GLY A 317 -24.39 7.42 -13.94
CA GLY A 317 -24.39 6.85 -15.28
C GLY A 317 -24.47 7.91 -16.39
N ASP A 318 -25.23 8.99 -16.18
CA ASP A 318 -25.30 10.10 -17.14
C ASP A 318 -23.97 10.84 -17.21
N MET A 319 -23.31 11.06 -16.07
CA MET A 319 -21.98 11.67 -15.99
C MET A 319 -20.93 10.82 -16.73
N ALA A 320 -20.95 9.49 -16.53
CA ALA A 320 -20.03 8.57 -17.22
C ALA A 320 -20.23 8.57 -18.74
N LYS A 321 -21.48 8.54 -19.20
CA LYS A 321 -21.83 8.64 -20.64
C LYS A 321 -21.40 9.98 -21.23
N PHE A 322 -21.63 11.08 -20.50
CA PHE A 322 -21.20 12.42 -20.92
C PHE A 322 -19.70 12.44 -21.18
N VAL A 323 -18.87 12.05 -20.20
CA VAL A 323 -17.42 12.07 -20.36
C VAL A 323 -16.94 11.10 -21.47
N SER A 324 -17.60 9.96 -21.62
CA SER A 324 -17.26 8.98 -22.65
C SER A 324 -17.49 9.51 -24.07
N ASN A 325 -18.58 10.24 -24.30
CA ASN A 325 -18.99 10.77 -25.61
C ASN A 325 -18.14 11.95 -26.11
N TYR A 326 -17.23 12.45 -25.28
CA TYR A 326 -16.56 13.73 -25.47
C TYR A 326 -15.03 13.58 -25.31
N PRO A 327 -14.32 12.97 -26.30
CA PRO A 327 -12.91 12.60 -26.17
C PRO A 327 -11.94 13.77 -26.04
N GLU A 328 -12.25 14.93 -26.63
CA GLU A 328 -11.44 16.15 -26.49
C GLU A 328 -11.35 16.59 -25.03
N TYR A 329 -12.40 16.36 -24.26
CA TYR A 329 -12.47 16.71 -22.84
C TYR A 329 -11.58 15.81 -21.97
N ARG A 330 -11.27 14.58 -22.42
CA ARG A 330 -10.34 13.68 -21.71
C ARG A 330 -8.92 14.21 -21.70
N LYS A 331 -8.48 14.86 -22.79
CA LYS A 331 -7.12 15.40 -22.92
C LYS A 331 -6.88 16.62 -22.04
N THR A 332 -7.92 17.42 -21.80
CA THR A 332 -7.81 18.66 -21.02
C THR A 332 -8.16 18.45 -19.54
N HIS A 333 -9.05 17.48 -19.22
CA HIS A 333 -9.59 17.28 -17.88
C HIS A 333 -9.60 15.80 -17.46
N GLY A 334 -8.42 15.18 -17.50
CA GLY A 334 -8.22 13.77 -17.14
C GLY A 334 -8.68 13.42 -15.72
N ASN A 335 -8.57 14.34 -14.74
CA ASN A 335 -9.00 14.08 -13.36
C ASN A 335 -10.52 13.92 -13.22
N VAL A 336 -11.33 14.72 -13.92
CA VAL A 336 -12.80 14.57 -13.89
C VAL A 336 -13.18 13.21 -14.46
N THR A 337 -12.61 12.86 -15.61
CA THR A 337 -12.85 11.55 -16.25
C THR A 337 -12.50 10.39 -15.34
N LYS A 338 -11.32 10.47 -14.71
CA LYS A 338 -10.83 9.48 -13.75
C LYS A 338 -11.84 9.21 -12.63
N HIS A 339 -12.28 10.26 -11.92
CA HIS A 339 -13.16 10.07 -10.76
C HIS A 339 -14.57 9.66 -11.16
N VAL A 340 -15.09 10.17 -12.27
CA VAL A 340 -16.40 9.75 -12.81
C VAL A 340 -16.38 8.25 -13.13
N ASN A 341 -15.35 7.76 -13.81
CA ASN A 341 -15.23 6.34 -14.16
C ASN A 341 -15.10 5.46 -12.92
N LEU A 342 -14.23 5.84 -11.97
CA LEU A 342 -14.07 5.10 -10.71
C LEU A 342 -15.37 5.02 -9.92
N VAL A 343 -16.04 6.15 -9.69
CA VAL A 343 -17.28 6.18 -8.90
C VAL A 343 -18.43 5.46 -9.62
N SER A 344 -18.47 5.53 -10.94
CA SER A 344 -19.42 4.75 -11.75
C SER A 344 -19.22 3.25 -11.56
N GLU A 345 -17.98 2.76 -11.60
CA GLU A 345 -17.69 1.34 -11.36
C GLU A 345 -17.98 0.92 -9.92
N LEU A 346 -17.66 1.76 -8.93
CA LEU A 346 -18.03 1.50 -7.53
C LEU A 346 -19.56 1.36 -7.37
N SER A 347 -20.34 2.26 -7.96
CA SER A 347 -21.81 2.22 -7.94
C SER A 347 -22.33 0.91 -8.56
N ARG A 348 -21.77 0.51 -9.71
CA ARG A 348 -22.14 -0.75 -10.38
C ARG A 348 -21.87 -1.96 -9.50
N ILE A 349 -20.67 -2.05 -8.89
CA ILE A 349 -20.29 -3.16 -8.01
C ILE A 349 -21.23 -3.23 -6.78
N VAL A 350 -21.56 -2.09 -6.17
CA VAL A 350 -22.48 -2.01 -5.03
C VAL A 350 -23.86 -2.57 -5.38
N GLU A 351 -24.40 -2.19 -6.54
CA GLU A 351 -25.71 -2.62 -7.01
C GLU A 351 -25.76 -4.12 -7.40
N GLU A 352 -24.71 -4.60 -8.08
CA GLU A 352 -24.61 -5.99 -8.53
C GLU A 352 -24.47 -6.95 -7.35
N ARG A 353 -23.59 -6.65 -6.40
CA ARG A 353 -23.31 -7.51 -5.23
C ARG A 353 -24.25 -7.26 -4.04
N LYS A 354 -25.20 -6.33 -4.17
CA LYS A 354 -26.13 -5.92 -3.11
C LYS A 354 -25.41 -5.49 -1.82
N LEU A 355 -24.30 -4.76 -1.95
CA LEU A 355 -23.41 -4.43 -0.83
C LEU A 355 -24.06 -3.60 0.27
N MET A 356 -25.10 -2.81 -0.03
CA MET A 356 -25.86 -2.09 0.99
C MET A 356 -26.53 -3.05 1.99
N LEU A 357 -27.14 -4.13 1.50
CA LEU A 357 -27.79 -5.13 2.36
C LEU A 357 -26.75 -5.96 3.12
N VAL A 358 -25.68 -6.37 2.42
CA VAL A 358 -24.57 -7.10 3.05
C VAL A 358 -23.96 -6.27 4.18
N SER A 359 -23.58 -5.03 3.90
CA SER A 359 -22.95 -4.15 4.88
C SER A 359 -23.87 -3.85 6.06
N GLN A 360 -25.19 -3.68 5.84
CA GLN A 360 -26.13 -3.54 6.94
C GLN A 360 -26.06 -4.76 7.88
N THR A 361 -26.11 -5.98 7.34
CA THR A 361 -26.00 -7.20 8.15
C THR A 361 -24.64 -7.32 8.83
N GLU A 362 -23.54 -6.92 8.17
CA GLU A 362 -22.21 -6.87 8.80
C GLU A 362 -22.17 -5.95 10.02
N GLN A 363 -22.76 -4.75 9.92
CA GLN A 363 -22.85 -3.80 11.04
C GLN A 363 -23.71 -4.34 12.17
N GLU A 364 -24.84 -4.99 11.85
CA GLU A 364 -25.69 -5.64 12.85
C GLU A 364 -24.95 -6.77 13.57
N LEU A 365 -24.14 -7.58 12.86
CA LEU A 365 -23.30 -8.62 13.45
C LEU A 365 -22.19 -8.06 14.35
N ALA A 366 -21.59 -6.94 13.95
CA ALA A 366 -20.48 -6.33 14.68
C ALA A 366 -20.93 -5.55 15.93
N CYS A 367 -22.06 -4.86 15.84
CA CYS A 367 -22.47 -3.87 16.84
C CYS A 367 -23.71 -4.27 17.67
N THR A 368 -24.61 -5.07 17.11
CA THR A 368 -25.94 -5.34 17.70
C THR A 368 -25.97 -6.71 18.38
N SER A 369 -26.83 -6.85 19.39
CA SER A 369 -27.09 -8.13 20.06
C SER A 369 -28.44 -8.70 19.59
N GLY A 370 -28.46 -9.94 19.11
CA GLY A 370 -29.69 -10.53 18.58
C GLY A 370 -29.43 -11.73 17.69
N GLN A 371 -28.99 -12.84 18.28
CA GLN A 371 -28.52 -14.03 17.55
C GLN A 371 -29.56 -14.61 16.57
N ALA A 372 -30.84 -14.73 16.96
CA ALA A 372 -31.87 -15.30 16.09
C ALA A 372 -32.09 -14.47 14.82
N ALA A 373 -32.23 -13.15 14.98
CA ALA A 373 -32.38 -12.23 13.86
C ALA A 373 -31.12 -12.21 12.98
N ALA A 374 -29.93 -12.22 13.58
CA ALA A 374 -28.66 -12.29 12.88
C ALA A 374 -28.53 -13.58 12.04
N PHE A 375 -28.91 -14.72 12.61
CA PHE A 375 -28.90 -16.01 11.91
C PHE A 375 -29.85 -16.01 10.70
N GLU A 376 -31.07 -15.49 10.87
CA GLU A 376 -32.04 -15.37 9.78
C GLU A 376 -31.56 -14.42 8.67
N ALA A 377 -30.99 -13.27 9.03
CA ALA A 377 -30.45 -12.30 8.08
C ALA A 377 -29.29 -12.89 7.26
N VAL A 378 -28.31 -13.52 7.91
CA VAL A 378 -27.19 -14.19 7.23
C VAL A 378 -27.71 -15.33 6.34
N THR A 379 -28.63 -16.15 6.84
CA THR A 379 -29.24 -17.25 6.09
C THR A 379 -29.95 -16.75 4.83
N SER A 380 -30.67 -15.63 4.92
CA SER A 380 -31.34 -14.98 3.80
C SER A 380 -30.34 -14.54 2.73
N LEU A 381 -29.27 -13.84 3.11
CA LEU A 381 -28.23 -13.39 2.18
C LEU A 381 -27.45 -14.54 1.55
N LEU A 382 -27.23 -15.64 2.28
CA LEU A 382 -26.62 -16.86 1.72
C LEU A 382 -27.47 -17.51 0.62
N ASN A 383 -28.80 -17.32 0.64
CA ASN A 383 -29.70 -17.81 -0.43
C ASN A 383 -29.78 -16.86 -1.64
N ASN A 384 -29.28 -15.63 -1.52
CA ASN A 384 -29.38 -14.64 -2.57
C ASN A 384 -28.27 -14.87 -3.60
N GLU A 385 -28.63 -15.27 -4.82
CA GLU A 385 -27.70 -15.56 -5.91
C GLU A 385 -26.86 -14.35 -6.34
N SER A 386 -27.36 -13.11 -6.13
CA SER A 386 -26.64 -11.88 -6.48
C SER A 386 -25.49 -11.55 -5.51
N VAL A 387 -25.49 -12.12 -4.29
CA VAL A 387 -24.41 -11.89 -3.33
C VAL A 387 -23.19 -12.70 -3.73
N SER A 388 -22.00 -12.10 -3.70
CA SER A 388 -20.78 -12.79 -4.12
C SER A 388 -20.31 -13.82 -3.07
N ASP A 389 -19.53 -14.82 -3.50
CA ASP A 389 -18.99 -15.84 -2.59
C ASP A 389 -18.11 -15.26 -1.48
N ILE A 390 -17.36 -14.18 -1.77
CA ILE A 390 -16.51 -13.53 -0.77
C ILE A 390 -17.35 -12.79 0.30
N ASP A 391 -18.45 -12.17 -0.11
CA ASP A 391 -19.37 -11.50 0.82
C ASP A 391 -20.09 -12.52 1.71
N ARG A 392 -20.53 -13.64 1.12
CA ARG A 392 -21.09 -14.78 1.88
C ARG A 392 -20.11 -15.31 2.92
N LEU A 393 -18.85 -15.49 2.54
CA LEU A 393 -17.80 -15.95 3.46
C LEU A 393 -17.58 -14.95 4.60
N ARG A 394 -17.47 -13.64 4.30
CA ARG A 394 -17.29 -12.58 5.31
C ARG A 394 -18.43 -12.57 6.33
N LEU A 395 -19.68 -12.67 5.88
CA LEU A 395 -20.85 -12.73 6.77
C LEU A 395 -20.77 -13.93 7.74
N VAL A 396 -20.40 -15.11 7.24
CA VAL A 396 -20.24 -16.30 8.09
C VAL A 396 -19.06 -16.16 9.05
N MET A 397 -17.94 -15.55 8.61
CA MET A 397 -16.80 -15.26 9.49
C MET A 397 -17.16 -14.30 10.62
N LEU A 398 -17.88 -13.21 10.31
CA LEU A 398 -18.35 -12.25 11.31
C LEU A 398 -19.34 -12.89 12.29
N TYR A 399 -20.26 -13.71 11.79
CA TYR A 399 -21.18 -14.48 12.63
C TYR A 399 -20.41 -15.43 13.56
N ALA A 400 -19.39 -16.14 13.05
CA ALA A 400 -18.56 -17.04 13.85
C ALA A 400 -17.82 -16.27 14.96
N LEU A 401 -17.12 -15.18 14.60
CA LEU A 401 -16.39 -14.34 15.55
C LEU A 401 -17.28 -13.82 16.69
N ARG A 402 -18.57 -13.58 16.43
CA ARG A 402 -19.52 -13.08 17.42
C ARG A 402 -20.19 -14.20 18.24
N TYR A 403 -20.65 -15.27 17.58
CA TYR A 403 -21.63 -16.21 18.15
C TYR A 403 -21.15 -17.67 18.22
N GLU A 404 -19.88 -17.98 17.92
CA GLU A 404 -19.35 -19.37 17.93
C GLU A 404 -19.61 -20.12 19.26
N LYS A 405 -19.60 -19.40 20.39
CA LYS A 405 -19.80 -19.99 21.73
C LYS A 405 -21.28 -20.15 22.10
N GLU A 406 -22.16 -19.37 21.48
CA GLU A 406 -23.58 -19.33 21.83
C GLU A 406 -24.39 -20.41 21.09
N SER A 407 -24.08 -20.68 19.81
CA SER A 407 -24.79 -21.71 19.05
C SER A 407 -23.92 -22.36 17.96
N PRO A 408 -23.14 -23.38 18.36
CA PRO A 408 -22.34 -24.17 17.42
C PRO A 408 -23.19 -24.85 16.33
N VAL A 409 -24.44 -25.22 16.65
CA VAL A 409 -25.34 -25.90 15.71
C VAL A 409 -25.73 -24.99 14.56
N GLN A 410 -26.12 -23.74 14.84
CA GLN A 410 -26.45 -22.77 13.80
C GLN A 410 -25.23 -22.39 12.97
N LEU A 411 -24.06 -22.23 13.61
CA LEU A 411 -22.82 -21.98 12.89
C LEU A 411 -22.51 -23.13 11.91
N MET A 412 -22.67 -24.39 12.33
CA MET A 412 -22.51 -25.56 11.45
C MET A 412 -23.52 -25.58 10.29
N GLN A 413 -24.75 -25.11 10.50
CA GLN A 413 -25.74 -24.96 9.42
C GLN A 413 -25.28 -23.91 8.39
N LEU A 414 -24.77 -22.76 8.84
CA LEU A 414 -24.23 -21.74 7.94
C LEU A 414 -23.01 -22.26 7.17
N PHE A 415 -22.12 -23.02 7.82
CA PHE A 415 -20.98 -23.64 7.14
C PHE A 415 -21.39 -24.64 6.06
N ASN A 416 -22.32 -25.54 6.37
CA ASN A 416 -22.82 -26.52 5.41
C ASN A 416 -23.46 -25.82 4.19
N LYS A 417 -24.17 -24.72 4.44
CA LYS A 417 -24.78 -23.90 3.40
C LYS A 417 -23.75 -23.17 2.55
N LEU A 418 -22.70 -22.63 3.14
CA LEU A 418 -21.60 -22.02 2.39
C LEU A 418 -20.88 -23.07 1.52
N ALA A 419 -20.63 -24.26 2.08
CA ALA A 419 -19.99 -25.37 1.38
C ALA A 419 -20.81 -25.92 0.21
N SER A 420 -22.14 -25.81 0.25
CA SER A 420 -23.00 -26.24 -0.87
C SER A 420 -22.93 -25.33 -2.08
N HIS A 421 -22.53 -24.06 -1.92
CA HIS A 421 -22.49 -23.07 -3.01
C HIS A 421 -21.17 -23.11 -3.80
N SER A 422 -20.06 -23.51 -3.18
CA SER A 422 -18.77 -23.55 -3.86
C SER A 422 -17.92 -24.73 -3.41
N ALA A 423 -17.43 -25.50 -4.38
CA ALA A 423 -16.52 -26.62 -4.15
C ALA A 423 -15.19 -26.20 -3.50
N LYS A 424 -14.88 -24.88 -3.49
CA LYS A 424 -13.71 -24.30 -2.82
C LYS A 424 -13.79 -24.35 -1.29
N TYR A 425 -14.98 -24.48 -0.70
CA TYR A 425 -15.19 -24.43 0.76
C TYR A 425 -15.46 -25.81 1.40
N LYS A 426 -15.01 -26.91 0.77
CA LYS A 426 -15.23 -28.26 1.30
C LYS A 426 -14.62 -28.46 2.70
N SER A 427 -15.29 -29.28 3.50
CA SER A 427 -15.01 -29.63 4.88
C SER A 427 -13.63 -30.29 5.07
N GLY A 428 -12.59 -29.46 5.19
CA GLY A 428 -11.24 -29.92 5.53
C GLY A 428 -10.33 -28.84 6.13
N VAL A 429 -10.72 -27.56 6.03
CA VAL A 429 -9.86 -26.42 6.42
C VAL A 429 -10.18 -25.88 7.83
N CYS A 430 -11.34 -26.19 8.41
CA CYS A 430 -11.70 -25.79 9.77
C CYS A 430 -12.01 -27.04 10.62
N LYS A 431 -10.97 -27.65 11.18
CA LYS A 431 -11.14 -28.52 12.36
C LYS A 431 -11.18 -27.61 13.58
N PHE A 432 -12.37 -27.38 14.12
CA PHE A 432 -12.49 -26.84 15.48
C PHE A 432 -12.01 -27.94 16.44
N HIS A 433 -10.94 -27.66 17.18
CA HIS A 433 -10.45 -28.51 18.26
C HIS A 433 -11.11 -28.13 19.57
#